data_AF-A0A412LFJ8-F1
#
_entry.id   AF-A0A412LFJ8-F1
#
_cell.length_a   1.000
_cell.length_b   1.000
_cell.length_c   1.000
_cell.angle_alpha   90.00
_cell.angle_beta   90.00
_cell.angle_gamma   90.00
#
_symmetry.space_group_name_H-M   'P 1'
#
loop_
_entity.id
_entity.type
_entity.pdbx_description
1 polymer ?
#
loop_
_entity_poly.entity_id
_entity_poly.type
_entity_poly.pdbx_seq_one_letter_code
_entity_poly.pdbx_strand_id
1 'polypeptide(L)'
;MRKVIYMFLPVICGLILCTFLSLWIEEQMTAQVIVAESNNDGILELPYSSLETDETGVHLYKEIKGSGWNSGTYLEEVAPEDYQIVDGKVIISGSFEKYIVYASKPVMQGTRIRAISQIAGKTENYLIKGMREIPENGLNEKENMWDKVTILAENQDAMMISYQGQSPFIEKQLKDELNLSENVRIWHLEDIRSLGKSFPQISILLAISIIMIFLWIGSWSSIKNCKNNKFRISIYGGSVLFLLVIFQKITEKLALPSAFLPRQNIFELSYYQKELTEVFQALRQLQSTEALSVIQEFSQNSIISIIMIGIGAVAGVMLLVGRKWYRKRGGGMYEEKK
;
A
#
# COMPACT_ATOMS: atom_id res chain seq x y z
N MET A 1 -5.17 -43.79 1.59
CA MET A 1 -5.83 -42.53 1.16
C MET A 1 -6.04 -41.51 2.29
N ARG A 2 -6.79 -41.79 3.38
CA ARG A 2 -7.12 -40.74 4.39
C ARG A 2 -5.92 -40.04 5.05
N LYS A 3 -4.83 -40.75 5.37
CA LYS A 3 -3.59 -40.14 5.91
C LYS A 3 -2.95 -39.13 4.95
N VAL A 4 -3.07 -39.39 3.64
CA VAL A 4 -2.49 -38.60 2.57
C VAL A 4 -3.25 -37.27 2.44
N ILE A 5 -4.59 -37.32 2.48
CA ILE A 5 -5.46 -36.13 2.46
C ILE A 5 -5.13 -35.17 3.61
N TYR A 6 -4.93 -35.68 4.83
CA TYR A 6 -4.62 -34.82 5.99
C TYR A 6 -3.22 -34.21 5.97
N MET A 7 -2.30 -34.79 5.21
CA MET A 7 -0.95 -34.24 5.01
C MET A 7 -0.95 -33.15 3.93
N PHE A 8 -1.73 -33.33 2.86
CA PHE A 8 -1.81 -32.36 1.76
C PHE A 8 -2.72 -31.17 2.05
N LEU A 9 -3.76 -31.33 2.86
CA LEU A 9 -4.70 -30.25 3.20
C LEU A 9 -4.00 -28.96 3.71
N PRO A 10 -3.10 -28.98 4.71
CA PRO A 10 -2.42 -27.75 5.15
C PRO A 10 -1.53 -27.14 4.07
N VAL A 11 -0.90 -27.96 3.22
CA VAL A 11 -0.08 -27.48 2.09
C VAL A 11 -0.95 -26.75 1.08
N ILE A 12 -2.11 -27.32 0.72
CA ILE A 12 -3.09 -26.70 -0.17
C ILE A 12 -3.60 -25.39 0.43
N CYS A 13 -3.97 -25.38 1.71
CA CYS A 13 -4.38 -24.16 2.42
C CYS A 13 -3.29 -23.08 2.41
N GLY A 14 -2.01 -23.48 2.52
CA GLY A 14 -0.90 -22.54 2.44
C GLY A 14 -0.70 -21.97 1.04
N LEU A 15 -0.83 -22.79 0.00
CA LEU A 15 -0.80 -22.31 -1.38
C LEU A 15 -1.95 -21.33 -1.66
N ILE A 16 -3.15 -21.61 -1.15
CA ILE A 16 -4.30 -20.70 -1.25
C ILE A 16 -4.01 -19.37 -0.53
N LEU A 17 -3.47 -19.41 0.69
CA LEU A 17 -3.08 -18.21 1.43
C LEU A 17 -2.05 -17.37 0.66
N CYS A 18 -1.00 -18.01 0.14
CA CYS A 18 0.02 -17.35 -0.67
C CYS A 18 -0.58 -16.75 -1.95
N THR A 19 -1.53 -17.44 -2.59
CA THR A 19 -2.21 -16.94 -3.79
C THR A 19 -3.01 -15.68 -3.49
N PHE A 20 -3.82 -15.68 -2.42
CA PHE A 20 -4.58 -14.50 -2.02
C PHE A 20 -3.69 -13.34 -1.60
N LEU A 21 -2.62 -13.62 -0.84
CA LEU A 21 -1.65 -12.60 -0.46
C LEU A 21 -0.97 -12.00 -1.70
N SER A 22 -0.57 -12.84 -2.67
CA SER A 22 0.05 -12.40 -3.92
C SER A 22 -0.88 -11.50 -4.73
N LEU A 23 -2.15 -11.89 -4.89
CA LEU A 23 -3.15 -11.11 -5.62
C LEU A 23 -3.42 -9.76 -4.94
N TRP A 24 -3.54 -9.77 -3.60
CA TRP A 24 -3.73 -8.54 -2.84
C TRP A 24 -2.51 -7.61 -2.96
N ILE A 25 -1.28 -8.13 -2.83
CA ILE A 25 -0.05 -7.33 -3.04
C ILE A 25 -0.02 -6.74 -4.43
N GLU A 26 -0.32 -7.53 -5.46
CA GLU A 26 -0.33 -7.06 -6.86
C GLU A 26 -1.36 -5.94 -7.08
N GLU A 27 -2.55 -6.08 -6.50
CA GLU A 27 -3.59 -5.06 -6.57
C GLU A 27 -3.19 -3.77 -5.86
N GLN A 28 -2.62 -3.86 -4.65
CA GLN A 28 -2.10 -2.68 -3.94
C GLN A 28 -0.92 -2.04 -4.68
N MET A 29 -0.05 -2.85 -5.29
CA MET A 29 1.14 -2.36 -5.99
C MET A 29 0.86 -1.85 -7.41
N THR A 30 -0.37 -1.98 -7.92
CA THR A 30 -0.78 -1.38 -9.19
C THR A 30 -0.81 0.14 -9.06
N ALA A 31 0.00 0.85 -9.86
CA ALA A 31 0.04 2.31 -9.82
C ALA A 31 -1.19 2.91 -10.53
N GLN A 32 -1.77 3.95 -9.94
CA GLN A 32 -2.84 4.71 -10.57
C GLN A 32 -2.21 5.82 -11.40
N VAL A 33 -2.58 5.90 -12.67
CA VAL A 33 -1.92 6.80 -13.63
C VAL A 33 -2.93 7.62 -14.41
N ILE A 34 -2.52 8.83 -14.74
CA ILE A 34 -3.21 9.67 -15.73
C ILE A 34 -2.47 9.52 -17.03
N VAL A 35 -3.25 9.27 -18.08
CA VAL A 35 -2.75 8.98 -19.41
C VAL A 35 -3.18 10.09 -20.34
N ALA A 36 -2.25 10.56 -21.17
CA ALA A 36 -2.53 11.43 -22.29
C ALA A 36 -2.31 10.68 -23.60
N GLU A 37 -3.11 11.04 -24.60
CA GLU A 37 -3.07 10.50 -25.94
C GLU A 37 -2.99 11.69 -26.90
N SER A 38 -2.25 11.55 -28.00
CA SER A 38 -2.14 12.62 -28.98
C SER A 38 -3.50 12.89 -29.64
N ASN A 39 -3.80 14.17 -29.85
CA ASN A 39 -4.91 14.55 -30.72
C ASN A 39 -4.54 14.27 -32.19
N ASN A 40 -5.53 14.33 -33.10
CA ASN A 40 -5.42 13.95 -34.52
C ASN A 40 -4.20 14.49 -35.30
N ASP A 41 -3.51 15.51 -34.80
CA ASP A 41 -2.32 16.11 -35.40
C ASP A 41 -1.02 15.34 -35.12
N GLY A 42 -1.07 14.29 -34.29
CA GLY A 42 0.06 13.39 -34.02
C GLY A 42 1.17 14.00 -33.16
N ILE A 43 0.97 15.21 -32.64
CA ILE A 43 1.88 15.85 -31.68
C ILE A 43 1.26 15.74 -30.28
N LEU A 44 2.05 15.34 -29.30
CA LEU A 44 1.67 15.31 -27.91
C LEU A 44 2.64 16.15 -27.08
N GLU A 45 2.09 17.13 -26.38
CA GLU A 45 2.82 17.94 -25.39
C GLU A 45 2.50 17.43 -23.99
N LEU A 46 3.54 17.09 -23.24
CA LEU A 46 3.46 16.69 -21.84
C LEU A 46 4.24 17.68 -20.97
N PRO A 47 3.82 17.89 -19.70
CA PRO A 47 4.60 18.68 -18.76
C PRO A 47 5.92 17.98 -18.41
N TYR A 48 6.97 18.75 -18.06
CA TYR A 48 8.26 18.17 -17.64
C TYR A 48 8.13 17.20 -16.45
N SER A 49 7.18 17.45 -15.56
CA SER A 49 6.83 16.61 -14.41
C SER A 49 6.39 15.17 -14.78
N SER A 50 6.01 14.94 -16.04
CA SER A 50 5.70 13.59 -16.56
C SER A 50 6.92 12.67 -16.61
N LEU A 51 8.12 13.25 -16.55
CA LEU A 51 9.36 12.50 -16.48
C LEU A 51 9.60 11.98 -15.05
N GLU A 52 10.13 10.77 -14.96
CA GLU A 52 10.63 10.19 -13.71
C GLU A 52 12.16 10.27 -13.69
N THR A 53 12.71 10.87 -12.65
CA THR A 53 14.15 10.95 -12.45
C THR A 53 14.59 9.85 -11.49
N ASP A 54 15.55 9.03 -11.90
CA ASP A 54 16.20 8.07 -11.01
C ASP A 54 17.74 8.09 -11.15
N GLU A 55 18.43 7.13 -10.55
CA GLU A 55 19.89 7.05 -10.55
C GLU A 55 20.50 6.90 -11.96
N THR A 56 19.71 6.43 -12.93
CA THR A 56 20.15 6.17 -14.31
C THR A 56 19.83 7.30 -15.28
N GLY A 57 18.99 8.25 -14.89
CA GLY A 57 18.67 9.43 -15.69
C GLY A 57 17.21 9.84 -15.57
N VAL A 58 16.71 10.39 -16.67
CA VAL A 58 15.35 10.92 -16.79
C VAL A 58 14.58 10.04 -17.77
N HIS A 59 13.46 9.50 -17.34
CA HIS A 59 12.74 8.44 -18.03
C HIS A 59 11.29 8.85 -18.31
N LEU A 60 10.84 8.59 -19.53
CA LEU A 60 9.44 8.74 -19.94
C LEU A 60 8.81 7.35 -20.10
N TYR A 61 7.54 7.20 -19.70
CA TYR A 61 6.83 5.94 -19.77
C TYR A 61 5.56 6.01 -20.63
N LYS A 62 5.26 4.90 -21.29
CA LYS A 62 4.03 4.67 -22.06
C LYS A 62 3.28 3.42 -21.61
N GLU A 63 2.00 3.38 -21.95
CA GLU A 63 1.11 2.25 -21.68
C GLU A 63 1.32 1.13 -22.69
N ILE A 64 1.64 -0.08 -22.20
CA ILE A 64 1.63 -1.30 -23.01
C ILE A 64 0.61 -2.32 -22.44
N LYS A 65 -0.10 -3.01 -23.33
CA LYS A 65 -1.01 -4.10 -22.96
C LYS A 65 -0.29 -5.44 -23.06
N GLY A 66 -0.12 -6.09 -21.92
CA GLY A 66 0.40 -7.44 -21.86
C GLY A 66 -0.63 -8.49 -22.29
N SER A 67 -0.14 -9.64 -22.75
CA SER A 67 -0.97 -10.75 -23.24
C SER A 67 -0.64 -12.08 -22.55
N GLY A 68 -1.58 -13.02 -22.58
CA GLY A 68 -1.41 -14.36 -21.99
C GLY A 68 -1.24 -14.32 -20.48
N TRP A 69 -0.13 -14.88 -19.98
CA TRP A 69 0.21 -14.94 -18.55
C TRP A 69 0.56 -13.57 -17.94
N ASN A 70 0.89 -12.58 -18.78
CA ASN A 70 1.12 -11.19 -18.38
C ASN A 70 -0.10 -10.33 -18.73
N SER A 71 -1.32 -10.82 -18.48
CA SER A 71 -2.54 -10.07 -18.80
C SER A 71 -2.67 -8.83 -17.90
N GLY A 72 -2.69 -7.66 -18.50
CA GLY A 72 -2.80 -6.40 -17.78
C GLY A 72 -2.19 -5.25 -18.56
N THR A 73 -2.23 -4.07 -17.96
CA THR A 73 -1.60 -2.88 -18.50
C THR A 73 -0.33 -2.58 -17.71
N TYR A 74 0.76 -2.32 -18.41
CA TYR A 74 2.09 -2.13 -17.83
C TYR A 74 2.76 -0.89 -18.40
N LEU A 75 3.83 -0.45 -17.74
CA LEU A 75 4.70 0.61 -18.23
C LEU A 75 5.82 0.07 -19.08
N GLU A 76 6.02 0.70 -20.23
CA GLU A 76 7.20 0.56 -21.06
C GLU A 76 7.96 1.88 -21.09
N GLU A 77 9.28 1.81 -20.99
CA GLU A 77 10.14 2.98 -21.09
C GLU A 77 10.24 3.40 -22.56
N VAL A 78 10.10 4.70 -22.79
CA VAL A 78 10.20 5.31 -24.12
C VAL A 78 11.67 5.61 -24.39
N ALA A 79 12.16 5.26 -25.58
CA ALA A 79 13.54 5.53 -25.93
C ALA A 79 13.81 7.06 -25.95
N PRO A 80 14.97 7.54 -25.49
CA PRO A 80 15.31 8.96 -25.50
C PRO A 80 15.28 9.62 -26.89
N GLU A 81 15.35 8.82 -27.95
CA GLU A 81 15.28 9.27 -29.35
C GLU A 81 13.84 9.63 -29.78
N ASP A 82 12.83 9.13 -29.07
CA ASP A 82 11.41 9.23 -29.44
C ASP A 82 10.72 10.47 -28.83
N TYR A 83 11.41 11.25 -28.01
CA TYR A 83 10.87 12.48 -27.42
C TYR A 83 11.93 13.59 -27.30
N GLN A 84 11.46 14.83 -27.29
CA GLN A 84 12.32 16.01 -27.15
C GLN A 84 11.87 16.86 -25.97
N ILE A 85 12.82 17.45 -25.26
CA ILE A 85 12.56 18.38 -24.17
C ILE A 85 12.80 19.80 -24.69
N VAL A 86 11.74 20.60 -24.80
CA VAL A 86 11.77 21.98 -25.30
C VAL A 86 11.00 22.87 -24.34
N ASP A 87 11.61 23.96 -23.87
CA ASP A 87 10.99 24.96 -22.98
C ASP A 87 10.27 24.36 -21.74
N GLY A 88 10.86 23.33 -21.12
CA GLY A 88 10.26 22.67 -19.96
C GLY A 88 9.01 21.86 -20.28
N LYS A 89 8.85 21.45 -21.53
CA LYS A 89 7.83 20.50 -21.99
C LYS A 89 8.47 19.33 -22.72
N VAL A 90 7.80 18.19 -22.65
CA VAL A 90 8.15 16.99 -23.41
C VAL A 90 7.27 16.95 -24.65
N ILE A 91 7.89 16.96 -25.82
CA ILE A 91 7.22 16.92 -27.12
C ILE A 91 7.48 15.55 -27.75
N ILE A 92 6.39 14.88 -28.10
CA ILE A 92 6.40 13.59 -28.79
C ILE A 92 5.75 13.81 -30.15
N SER A 93 6.42 13.39 -31.22
CA SER A 93 5.94 13.54 -32.60
C SER A 93 5.57 12.20 -33.21
N GLY A 94 4.45 12.15 -33.92
CA GLY A 94 3.99 10.99 -34.68
C GLY A 94 3.46 9.82 -33.85
N SER A 95 3.10 10.04 -32.57
CA SER A 95 2.64 8.95 -31.69
C SER A 95 1.14 9.01 -31.40
N PHE A 96 0.47 7.88 -31.63
CA PHE A 96 -0.92 7.63 -31.21
C PHE A 96 -0.99 6.73 -29.97
N GLU A 97 0.15 6.55 -29.31
CA GLU A 97 0.25 5.76 -28.10
C GLU A 97 -0.17 6.58 -26.87
N LYS A 98 -0.39 5.86 -25.79
CA LYS A 98 -0.85 6.40 -24.51
C LYS A 98 0.34 6.62 -23.60
N TYR A 99 0.63 7.88 -23.28
CA TYR A 99 1.76 8.27 -22.44
C TYR A 99 1.31 8.62 -21.03
N ILE A 100 2.17 8.35 -20.06
CA ILE A 100 1.88 8.65 -18.66
C ILE A 100 2.19 10.11 -18.39
N VAL A 101 1.20 10.83 -17.84
CA VAL A 101 1.34 12.23 -17.41
C VAL A 101 1.72 12.30 -15.95
N TYR A 102 0.95 11.60 -15.10
CA TYR A 102 1.18 11.58 -13.67
C TYR A 102 0.94 10.17 -13.12
N ALA A 103 1.70 9.80 -12.10
CA ALA A 103 1.55 8.55 -11.38
C ALA A 103 1.35 8.81 -9.88
N SER A 104 0.51 8.01 -9.24
CA SER A 104 0.19 8.14 -7.81
C SER A 104 1.34 7.77 -6.88
N LYS A 105 2.40 7.15 -7.41
CA LYS A 105 3.63 6.78 -6.71
C LYS A 105 4.79 6.69 -7.72
N PRO A 106 6.06 6.68 -7.27
CA PRO A 106 7.19 6.46 -8.17
C PRO A 106 7.06 5.14 -8.94
N VAL A 107 7.30 5.18 -10.25
CA VAL A 107 7.12 4.04 -11.16
C VAL A 107 8.41 3.60 -11.83
N MET A 108 8.40 2.40 -12.42
CA MET A 108 9.51 1.84 -13.21
C MET A 108 9.00 1.01 -14.39
N GLN A 109 9.88 0.68 -15.32
CA GLN A 109 9.57 -0.25 -16.41
C GLN A 109 8.96 -1.55 -15.85
N GLY A 110 7.90 -2.02 -16.52
CA GLY A 110 7.16 -3.23 -16.13
C GLY A 110 6.20 -3.06 -14.96
N THR A 111 6.04 -1.85 -14.40
CA THR A 111 5.05 -1.59 -13.35
C THR A 111 3.64 -1.76 -13.91
N ARG A 112 2.78 -2.50 -13.20
CA ARG A 112 1.37 -2.65 -13.55
C ARG A 112 0.63 -1.34 -13.25
N ILE A 113 -0.22 -0.91 -14.17
CA ILE A 113 -0.93 0.36 -14.07
C ILE A 113 -2.44 0.22 -14.25
N ARG A 114 -3.17 1.16 -13.65
CA ARG A 114 -4.59 1.37 -13.87
C ARG A 114 -4.82 2.85 -14.21
N ALA A 115 -5.27 3.11 -15.43
CA ALA A 115 -5.66 4.45 -15.84
C ALA A 115 -6.87 4.90 -15.03
N ILE A 116 -6.82 6.13 -14.53
CA ILE A 116 -7.89 6.75 -13.75
C ILE A 116 -8.35 8.03 -14.44
N SER A 117 -9.65 8.29 -14.38
CA SER A 117 -10.23 9.57 -14.80
C SER A 117 -10.25 10.51 -13.61
N GLN A 118 -9.76 11.73 -13.80
CA GLN A 118 -9.86 12.77 -12.80
C GLN A 118 -11.27 13.34 -12.75
N ILE A 119 -11.75 13.60 -11.55
CA ILE A 119 -13.01 14.31 -11.32
C ILE A 119 -12.68 15.52 -10.47
N ALA A 120 -13.28 16.67 -10.80
CA ALA A 120 -13.18 17.87 -9.97
C ALA A 120 -13.61 17.51 -8.54
N GLY A 121 -12.66 17.64 -7.61
CA GLY A 121 -12.76 17.08 -6.29
C GLY A 121 -13.39 18.02 -5.27
N LYS A 122 -13.62 17.44 -4.10
CA LYS A 122 -14.06 18.11 -2.88
C LYS A 122 -12.88 18.91 -2.30
N THR A 123 -13.16 19.94 -1.50
CA THR A 123 -12.14 20.60 -0.70
C THR A 123 -11.53 19.62 0.30
N GLU A 124 -10.22 19.45 0.20
CA GLU A 124 -9.43 18.48 0.96
C GLU A 124 -8.23 19.16 1.62
N ASN A 125 -7.73 18.55 2.70
CA ASN A 125 -6.63 19.11 3.49
C ASN A 125 -5.31 18.41 3.13
N TYR A 126 -4.28 19.21 2.90
CA TYR A 126 -2.95 18.79 2.51
C TYR A 126 -1.90 19.31 3.48
N LEU A 127 -0.85 18.53 3.67
CA LEU A 127 0.35 18.88 4.42
C LEU A 127 1.48 19.07 3.42
N ILE A 128 2.14 20.22 3.47
CA ILE A 128 3.27 20.59 2.63
C ILE A 128 4.50 20.73 3.52
N LYS A 129 5.64 20.17 3.12
CA LYS A 129 6.94 20.33 3.80
C LYS A 129 8.03 20.72 2.81
N GLY A 130 8.99 21.52 3.27
CA GLY A 130 10.12 22.00 2.46
C GLY A 130 9.93 23.40 1.91
N MET A 131 9.07 24.21 2.54
CA MET A 131 8.81 25.60 2.09
C MET A 131 10.01 26.54 2.26
N ARG A 132 11.05 26.16 3.02
CA ARG A 132 12.26 26.97 3.21
C ARG A 132 13.09 27.15 1.93
N GLU A 133 12.86 26.33 0.90
CA GLU A 133 13.54 26.42 -0.41
C GLU A 133 12.71 27.13 -1.48
N ILE A 134 11.54 27.69 -1.15
CA ILE A 134 10.73 28.45 -2.09
C ILE A 134 11.32 29.87 -2.17
N PRO A 135 11.92 30.30 -3.31
CA PRO A 135 12.39 31.67 -3.44
C PRO A 135 11.19 32.62 -3.31
N GLU A 136 11.33 33.72 -2.56
CA GLU A 136 10.32 34.78 -2.35
C GLU A 136 9.71 35.31 -3.66
N ASN A 137 10.37 35.08 -4.80
CA ASN A 137 9.93 35.50 -6.13
C ASN A 137 9.09 34.45 -6.90
N GLY A 138 9.03 33.19 -6.45
CA GLY A 138 8.25 32.12 -7.11
C GLY A 138 6.75 32.18 -6.81
N LEU A 139 6.35 32.97 -5.82
CA LEU A 139 4.94 33.18 -5.45
C LEU A 139 4.29 34.34 -6.22
N ASN A 140 5.07 35.13 -6.98
CA ASN A 140 4.63 36.44 -7.47
C ASN A 140 4.16 36.48 -8.94
N GLU A 141 4.13 35.35 -9.67
CA GLU A 141 3.75 35.38 -11.11
C GLU A 141 2.35 34.83 -11.45
N LYS A 142 1.59 34.22 -10.52
CA LYS A 142 0.18 33.87 -10.74
C LYS A 142 -0.68 34.00 -9.49
N GLU A 143 -1.04 35.24 -9.19
CA GLU A 143 -1.90 35.70 -8.08
C GLU A 143 -3.29 35.01 -8.01
N ASN A 144 -3.74 34.30 -9.05
CA ASN A 144 -5.12 33.76 -9.13
C ASN A 144 -5.32 32.31 -8.64
N MET A 145 -4.26 31.56 -8.31
CA MET A 145 -4.39 30.13 -7.95
C MET A 145 -4.38 29.87 -6.43
N TRP A 146 -3.69 30.73 -5.67
CA TRP A 146 -3.71 30.71 -4.20
C TRP A 146 -5.01 31.25 -3.59
N ASP A 147 -5.84 31.95 -4.38
CA ASP A 147 -7.17 32.42 -3.96
C ASP A 147 -8.12 31.27 -3.56
N LYS A 148 -7.88 30.05 -4.05
CA LYS A 148 -8.65 28.84 -3.71
C LYS A 148 -8.02 28.02 -2.58
N VAL A 149 -6.92 28.50 -2.00
CA VAL A 149 -6.16 27.81 -0.97
C VAL A 149 -6.43 28.48 0.37
N THR A 150 -6.97 27.75 1.34
CA THR A 150 -7.10 28.25 2.72
C THR A 150 -5.96 27.72 3.55
N ILE A 151 -5.12 28.60 4.10
CA ILE A 151 -4.02 28.22 5.00
C ILE A 151 -4.61 27.91 6.38
N LEU A 152 -4.45 26.67 6.84
CA LEU A 152 -4.96 26.20 8.12
C LEU A 152 -3.92 26.34 9.24
N ALA A 153 -2.65 26.13 8.92
CA ALA A 153 -1.53 26.31 9.82
C ALA A 153 -0.23 26.49 9.02
N GLU A 154 0.68 27.32 9.51
CA GLU A 154 1.95 27.60 8.84
C GLU A 154 3.09 27.67 9.85
N ASN A 155 4.25 27.12 9.45
CA ASN A 155 5.53 27.25 10.10
C ASN A 155 6.63 27.35 9.03
N GLN A 156 7.86 27.71 9.42
CA GLN A 156 9.00 27.99 8.53
C GLN A 156 9.41 26.82 7.59
N ASP A 157 8.95 25.59 7.87
CA ASP A 157 9.34 24.39 7.12
C ASP A 157 8.12 23.52 6.71
N ALA A 158 6.93 23.83 7.22
CA ALA A 158 5.72 23.06 6.98
C ALA A 158 4.48 23.96 6.95
N MET A 159 3.54 23.66 6.05
CA MET A 159 2.27 24.36 5.93
C MET A 159 1.15 23.33 5.76
N MET A 160 -0.01 23.62 6.33
CA MET A 160 -1.24 22.87 6.11
C MET A 160 -2.22 23.75 5.34
N ILE A 161 -2.70 23.22 4.22
CA ILE A 161 -3.59 23.94 3.32
C ILE A 161 -4.88 23.16 3.10
N SER A 162 -5.97 23.87 2.87
CA SER A 162 -7.22 23.33 2.34
C SER A 162 -7.35 23.77 0.90
N TYR A 163 -7.44 22.82 -0.03
CA TYR A 163 -7.50 23.09 -1.47
C TYR A 163 -8.58 22.25 -2.14
N GLN A 164 -9.30 22.87 -3.07
CA GLN A 164 -10.26 22.17 -3.92
C GLN A 164 -9.56 21.66 -5.18
N GLY A 165 -8.87 20.52 -5.03
CA GLY A 165 -8.12 19.88 -6.09
C GLY A 165 -8.91 18.83 -6.86
N GLN A 166 -8.24 18.19 -7.82
CA GLN A 166 -8.80 17.04 -8.54
C GLN A 166 -8.62 15.76 -7.71
N SER A 167 -9.60 14.86 -7.79
CA SER A 167 -9.57 13.56 -7.11
C SER A 167 -9.48 12.43 -8.14
N PRO A 168 -8.68 11.37 -7.89
CA PRO A 168 -7.87 11.11 -6.68
C PRO A 168 -6.55 11.89 -6.62
N PHE A 169 -5.99 12.04 -5.41
CA PHE A 169 -4.76 12.79 -5.15
C PHE A 169 -3.53 12.19 -5.84
N ILE A 170 -2.79 13.03 -6.57
CA ILE A 170 -1.46 12.73 -7.11
C ILE A 170 -0.51 13.89 -6.80
N GLU A 171 0.60 13.59 -6.12
CA GLU A 171 1.55 14.60 -5.64
C GLU A 171 2.10 15.48 -6.78
N LYS A 172 2.60 14.87 -7.87
CA LYS A 172 3.20 15.59 -9.00
C LYS A 172 2.22 16.55 -9.68
N GLN A 173 0.96 16.12 -9.82
CA GLN A 173 -0.07 16.97 -10.39
C GLN A 173 -0.31 18.21 -9.51
N LEU A 174 -0.45 18.02 -8.20
CA LEU A 174 -0.71 19.14 -7.30
C LEU A 174 0.50 20.09 -7.23
N LYS A 175 1.74 19.57 -7.37
CA LYS A 175 2.94 20.40 -7.51
C LYS A 175 2.87 21.29 -8.75
N ASP A 176 2.48 20.73 -9.89
CA ASP A 176 2.34 21.50 -11.12
C ASP A 176 1.20 22.53 -11.05
N GLU A 177 0.06 22.16 -10.47
CA GLU A 177 -1.07 23.07 -10.27
C GLU A 177 -0.70 24.26 -9.35
N LEU A 178 0.11 24.01 -8.33
CA LEU A 178 0.58 25.02 -7.37
C LEU A 178 1.93 25.65 -7.74
N ASN A 179 2.56 25.24 -8.85
CA ASN A 179 3.93 25.59 -9.25
C ASN A 179 4.97 25.44 -8.12
N LEU A 180 4.90 24.34 -7.38
CA LEU A 180 5.85 24.02 -6.31
C LEU A 180 7.10 23.35 -6.86
N SER A 181 8.25 23.58 -6.22
CA SER A 181 9.50 22.92 -6.61
C SER A 181 9.45 21.41 -6.36
N GLU A 182 10.24 20.63 -7.11
CA GLU A 182 10.30 19.18 -6.98
C GLU A 182 10.67 18.73 -5.55
N ASN A 183 11.48 19.53 -4.85
CA ASN A 183 11.96 19.26 -3.50
C ASN A 183 10.89 19.38 -2.41
N VAL A 184 9.78 20.06 -2.69
CA VAL A 184 8.65 20.18 -1.75
C VAL A 184 7.92 18.85 -1.70
N ARG A 185 7.56 18.36 -0.52
CA ARG A 185 6.74 17.15 -0.36
C ARG A 185 5.32 17.52 0.02
N ILE A 186 4.34 16.85 -0.59
CA ILE A 186 2.92 17.06 -0.31
C ILE A 186 2.26 15.74 0.07
N TRP A 187 1.54 15.74 1.19
CA TRP A 187 0.75 14.60 1.64
C TRP A 187 -0.71 14.99 1.83
N HIS A 188 -1.61 14.11 1.42
CA HIS A 188 -3.03 14.24 1.70
C HIS A 188 -3.34 13.77 3.13
N LEU A 189 -4.03 14.58 3.93
CA LEU A 189 -4.29 14.25 5.34
C LEU A 189 -5.21 13.04 5.50
N GLU A 190 -6.21 12.88 4.64
CA GLU A 190 -7.11 11.72 4.72
C GLU A 190 -6.37 10.43 4.35
N ASP A 191 -5.35 10.49 3.48
CA ASP A 191 -4.51 9.33 3.17
C ASP A 191 -3.70 8.91 4.40
N ILE A 192 -3.13 9.87 5.15
CA ILE A 192 -2.43 9.59 6.42
C ILE A 192 -3.38 8.93 7.43
N ARG A 193 -4.61 9.45 7.54
CA ARG A 193 -5.63 8.90 8.44
C ARG A 193 -6.08 7.50 8.00
N SER A 194 -6.29 7.31 6.71
CA SER A 194 -6.66 6.02 6.10
C SER A 194 -5.56 4.97 6.32
N LEU A 195 -4.29 5.36 6.15
CA LEU A 195 -3.14 4.51 6.46
C LEU A 195 -3.14 4.10 7.95
N GLY A 196 -3.36 5.05 8.85
CA GLY A 196 -3.48 4.77 10.30
C GLY A 196 -4.61 3.77 10.61
N LYS A 197 -5.78 3.93 9.98
CA LYS A 197 -6.93 3.00 10.13
C LYS A 197 -6.65 1.59 9.57
N SER A 198 -5.73 1.49 8.62
CA SER A 198 -5.35 0.22 7.98
C SER A 198 -4.44 -0.64 8.87
N PHE A 199 -3.69 -0.05 9.80
CA PHE A 199 -2.78 -0.79 10.68
C PHE A 199 -3.46 -1.87 11.54
N PRO A 200 -4.58 -1.60 12.25
CA PRO A 200 -5.30 -2.65 12.98
C PRO A 200 -5.71 -3.82 12.08
N GLN A 201 -6.13 -3.54 10.84
CA GLN A 201 -6.55 -4.58 9.90
C GLN A 201 -5.37 -5.45 9.46
N ILE A 202 -4.22 -4.84 9.12
CA ILE A 202 -2.97 -5.56 8.81
C ILE A 202 -2.54 -6.40 10.02
N SER A 203 -2.65 -5.85 11.22
CA SER A 203 -2.29 -6.54 12.46
C SER A 203 -3.13 -7.81 12.69
N ILE A 204 -4.42 -7.76 12.33
CA ILE A 204 -5.33 -8.91 12.39
C ILE A 204 -4.94 -9.96 11.35
N LEU A 205 -4.64 -9.56 10.11
CA LEU A 205 -4.15 -10.48 9.08
C LEU A 205 -2.87 -11.21 9.52
N LEU A 206 -1.94 -10.47 10.14
CA LEU A 206 -0.70 -11.03 10.69
C LEU A 206 -0.99 -11.99 11.85
N ALA A 207 -1.87 -11.61 12.78
CA ALA A 207 -2.29 -12.46 13.90
C ALA A 207 -2.94 -13.78 13.42
N ILE A 208 -3.82 -13.70 12.42
CA ILE A 208 -4.45 -14.86 11.78
C ILE A 208 -3.38 -15.75 11.13
N SER A 209 -2.42 -15.17 10.42
CA SER A 209 -1.32 -15.90 9.77
C SER A 209 -0.47 -16.65 10.80
N ILE A 210 -0.14 -16.01 11.93
CA ILE A 210 0.57 -16.64 13.05
C ILE A 210 -0.22 -17.83 13.61
N ILE A 211 -1.52 -17.66 13.87
CA ILE A 211 -2.39 -18.73 14.38
C ILE A 211 -2.45 -19.91 13.40
N MET A 212 -2.57 -19.65 12.09
CA MET A 212 -2.58 -20.70 11.06
C MET A 212 -1.29 -21.53 11.09
N ILE A 213 -0.12 -20.89 11.22
CA ILE A 213 1.17 -21.58 11.32
C ILE A 213 1.19 -22.52 12.54
N PHE A 214 0.72 -22.06 13.70
CA PHE A 214 0.63 -22.90 14.89
C PHE A 214 -0.34 -24.09 14.73
N LEU A 215 -1.49 -23.87 14.07
CA LEU A 215 -2.44 -24.95 13.75
C LEU A 215 -1.83 -25.98 12.80
N TRP A 216 -1.03 -25.55 11.81
CA TRP A 216 -0.31 -26.46 10.91
C TRP A 216 0.73 -27.31 11.64
N ILE A 217 1.55 -26.69 12.51
CA ILE A 217 2.52 -27.42 13.35
C ILE A 217 1.79 -28.45 14.23
N GLY A 218 0.65 -28.05 14.82
CA GLY A 218 -0.21 -28.92 15.62
C GLY A 218 -0.79 -30.09 14.83
N SER A 219 -1.23 -29.83 13.60
CA SER A 219 -1.77 -30.83 12.67
C SER A 219 -0.70 -31.87 12.30
N TRP A 220 0.48 -31.43 11.87
CA TRP A 220 1.58 -32.31 11.46
C TRP A 220 1.98 -33.27 12.57
N SER A 221 2.13 -32.77 13.80
CA SER A 221 2.49 -33.63 14.92
C SER A 221 1.39 -34.64 15.30
N SER A 222 0.14 -34.39 14.92
CA SER A 222 -1.00 -35.28 15.19
C SER A 222 -1.19 -36.37 14.12
N ILE A 223 -0.62 -36.19 12.93
CA ILE A 223 -0.66 -37.17 11.81
C ILE A 223 0.00 -38.50 12.21
N LYS A 224 1.02 -38.49 13.08
CA LYS A 224 1.70 -39.72 13.54
C LYS A 224 0.74 -40.74 14.16
N ASN A 225 -0.32 -40.31 14.85
CA ASN A 225 -1.34 -41.16 15.50
C ASN A 225 -2.73 -41.01 14.85
N CYS A 226 -2.80 -41.10 13.53
CA CYS A 226 -4.02 -40.81 12.74
C CYS A 226 -5.25 -41.67 13.09
N LYS A 227 -5.09 -42.89 13.64
CA LYS A 227 -6.24 -43.75 14.01
C LYS A 227 -7.04 -43.21 15.20
N ASN A 228 -6.38 -42.59 16.19
CA ASN A 228 -7.00 -42.10 17.42
C ASN A 228 -7.36 -40.61 17.40
N ASN A 229 -6.80 -39.84 16.45
CA ASN A 229 -6.90 -38.38 16.42
C ASN A 229 -7.72 -37.82 15.23
N LYS A 230 -8.56 -38.64 14.56
CA LYS A 230 -9.32 -38.22 13.36
C LYS A 230 -10.15 -36.96 13.58
N PHE A 231 -10.86 -36.89 14.71
CA PHE A 231 -11.68 -35.73 15.06
C PHE A 231 -10.84 -34.46 15.23
N ARG A 232 -9.66 -34.55 15.84
CA ARG A 232 -8.75 -33.41 16.05
C ARG A 232 -8.18 -32.86 14.76
N ILE A 233 -7.78 -33.74 13.84
CA ILE A 233 -7.26 -33.33 12.54
C ILE A 233 -8.37 -32.63 11.73
N SER A 234 -9.61 -33.11 11.83
CA SER A 234 -10.76 -32.45 11.21
C SER A 234 -11.03 -31.06 11.79
N ILE A 235 -10.92 -30.89 13.12
CA ILE A 235 -11.05 -29.57 13.76
C ILE A 235 -9.97 -28.62 13.26
N TYR A 236 -8.70 -29.04 13.24
CA TYR A 236 -7.61 -28.20 12.75
C TYR A 236 -7.79 -27.79 11.29
N GLY A 237 -8.19 -28.73 10.42
CA GLY A 237 -8.48 -28.45 9.02
C GLY A 237 -9.63 -27.44 8.87
N GLY A 238 -10.73 -27.66 9.60
CA GLY A 238 -11.88 -26.75 9.60
C GLY A 238 -11.53 -25.35 10.12
N SER A 239 -10.76 -25.25 11.19
CA SER A 239 -10.30 -23.96 11.74
C SER A 239 -9.41 -23.19 10.76
N VAL A 240 -8.50 -23.87 10.05
CA VAL A 240 -7.66 -23.24 9.03
C VAL A 240 -8.51 -22.71 7.87
N LEU A 241 -9.48 -23.49 7.38
CA LEU A 241 -10.39 -23.06 6.31
C LEU A 241 -11.24 -21.86 6.76
N PHE A 242 -11.75 -21.88 7.99
CA PHE A 242 -12.51 -20.76 8.55
C PHE A 242 -11.67 -19.48 8.64
N LEU A 243 -10.43 -19.60 9.12
CA LEU A 243 -9.50 -18.47 9.19
C LEU A 243 -9.12 -17.95 7.79
N LEU A 244 -9.05 -18.82 6.77
CA LEU A 244 -8.80 -18.41 5.38
C LEU A 244 -9.94 -17.55 4.83
N VAL A 245 -11.19 -17.91 5.12
CA VAL A 245 -12.36 -17.10 4.72
C VAL A 245 -12.33 -15.73 5.39
N ILE A 246 -11.97 -15.67 6.68
CA ILE A 246 -11.82 -14.39 7.40
C ILE A 246 -10.69 -13.56 6.79
N PHE A 247 -9.55 -14.20 6.51
CA PHE A 247 -8.39 -13.53 5.88
C PHE A 247 -8.80 -12.87 4.56
N GLN A 248 -9.49 -13.61 3.68
CA GLN A 248 -9.96 -13.08 2.40
C GLN A 248 -10.92 -11.89 2.57
N LYS A 249 -11.89 -11.99 3.48
CA LYS A 249 -12.85 -10.91 3.74
C LYS A 249 -12.21 -9.62 4.23
N ILE A 250 -11.09 -9.72 4.95
CA ILE A 250 -10.35 -8.56 5.44
C ILE A 250 -9.50 -7.98 4.30
N THR A 251 -8.83 -8.80 3.50
CA THR A 251 -8.02 -8.31 2.36
C THR A 251 -8.87 -7.59 1.32
N GLU A 252 -10.10 -8.04 1.06
CA GLU A 252 -11.03 -7.36 0.13
C GLU A 252 -11.44 -5.94 0.60
N LYS A 253 -11.35 -5.67 1.90
CA LYS A 253 -11.70 -4.36 2.48
C LYS A 253 -10.49 -3.46 2.72
N LEU A 254 -9.29 -4.03 2.65
CA LEU A 254 -8.05 -3.35 2.95
C LEU A 254 -7.52 -2.68 1.69
N ALA A 255 -7.77 -1.38 1.58
CA ALA A 255 -7.22 -0.53 0.53
C ALA A 255 -6.20 0.43 1.15
N LEU A 256 -4.94 0.31 0.74
CA LEU A 256 -3.87 1.21 1.16
C LEU A 256 -3.85 2.45 0.27
N PRO A 257 -3.60 3.64 0.85
CA PRO A 257 -3.44 4.84 0.06
C PRO A 257 -2.20 4.72 -0.83
N SER A 258 -2.41 4.80 -2.15
CA SER A 258 -1.36 4.51 -3.12
C SER A 258 -0.16 5.47 -3.04
N ALA A 259 -0.38 6.70 -2.57
CA ALA A 259 0.66 7.72 -2.35
C ALA A 259 1.73 7.29 -1.33
N PHE A 260 1.38 6.43 -0.38
CA PHE A 260 2.32 5.93 0.64
C PHE A 260 2.97 4.59 0.28
N LEU A 261 2.74 4.08 -0.93
CA LEU A 261 3.31 2.79 -1.33
C LEU A 261 4.68 2.97 -1.99
N PRO A 262 5.67 2.14 -1.62
CA PRO A 262 7.01 2.17 -2.22
C PRO A 262 7.01 1.73 -3.69
N ARG A 263 8.13 2.00 -4.37
CA ARG A 263 8.32 1.69 -5.81
C ARG A 263 8.35 0.18 -6.08
N GLN A 264 9.10 -0.59 -5.28
CA GLN A 264 9.39 -1.99 -5.58
C GLN A 264 8.65 -2.97 -4.67
N ASN A 265 8.76 -2.82 -3.36
CA ASN A 265 8.24 -3.82 -2.42
C ASN A 265 7.43 -3.20 -1.28
N ILE A 266 6.16 -3.61 -1.17
CA ILE A 266 5.23 -3.21 -0.10
C ILE A 266 5.75 -3.49 1.33
N PHE A 267 6.78 -4.33 1.50
CA PHE A 267 7.40 -4.61 2.79
C PHE A 267 8.66 -3.78 3.08
N GLU A 268 8.93 -2.71 2.34
CA GLU A 268 10.05 -1.80 2.59
C GLU A 268 9.82 -0.95 3.86
N LEU A 269 10.08 -1.55 5.02
CA LEU A 269 9.88 -0.91 6.32
C LEU A 269 10.70 0.38 6.49
N SER A 270 11.88 0.46 5.87
CA SER A 270 12.73 1.66 5.89
C SER A 270 12.06 2.85 5.18
N TYR A 271 11.37 2.61 4.06
CA TYR A 271 10.62 3.63 3.34
C TYR A 271 9.51 4.20 4.22
N TYR A 272 8.66 3.32 4.78
CA TYR A 272 7.58 3.73 5.68
C TYR A 272 8.10 4.45 6.92
N GLN A 273 9.20 3.98 7.51
CA GLN A 273 9.80 4.63 8.67
C GLN A 273 10.24 6.06 8.33
N LYS A 274 10.89 6.27 7.18
CA LYS A 274 11.34 7.58 6.74
C LYS A 274 10.15 8.51 6.47
N GLU A 275 9.21 8.10 5.61
CA GLU A 275 8.03 8.88 5.24
C GLU A 275 7.18 9.25 6.47
N LEU A 276 6.87 8.29 7.34
CA LEU A 276 6.08 8.56 8.54
C LEU A 276 6.82 9.49 9.51
N THR A 277 8.13 9.33 9.67
CA THR A 277 8.93 10.23 10.52
C THR A 277 8.87 11.66 9.99
N GLU A 278 9.00 11.84 8.67
CA GLU A 278 8.94 13.15 8.04
C GLU A 278 7.57 13.81 8.18
N VAL A 279 6.49 13.05 7.97
CA VAL A 279 5.09 13.50 8.16
C VAL A 279 4.84 13.89 9.62
N PHE A 280 5.20 13.02 10.58
CA PHE A 280 4.96 13.31 11.99
C PHE A 280 5.80 14.46 12.51
N GLN A 281 7.02 14.65 11.99
CA GLN A 281 7.83 15.80 12.31
C GLN A 281 7.16 17.10 11.83
N ALA A 282 6.67 17.13 10.59
CA ALA A 282 5.95 18.28 10.04
C ALA A 282 4.64 18.57 10.81
N LEU A 283 3.85 17.55 11.11
CA LEU A 283 2.62 17.70 11.90
C LEU A 283 2.91 18.23 13.32
N ARG A 284 3.98 17.75 13.97
CA ARG A 284 4.38 18.23 15.31
C ARG A 284 4.86 19.68 15.30
N GLN A 285 5.51 20.12 14.23
CA GLN A 285 5.98 21.51 14.08
C GLN A 285 4.81 22.50 13.92
N LEU A 286 3.70 22.08 13.31
CA LEU A 286 2.52 22.94 13.11
C LEU A 286 1.73 23.20 14.40
N GLN A 287 1.81 22.29 15.38
CA GLN A 287 1.10 22.37 16.69
C GLN A 287 -0.41 22.68 16.62
N SER A 288 -1.05 22.52 15.45
CA SER A 288 -2.46 22.80 15.26
C SER A 288 -3.35 21.69 15.83
N THR A 289 -4.58 22.05 16.21
CA THR A 289 -5.58 21.09 16.75
C THR A 289 -5.84 19.93 15.79
N GLU A 290 -5.90 20.22 14.48
CA GLU A 290 -6.04 19.17 13.45
C GLU A 290 -4.81 18.28 13.36
N ALA A 291 -3.59 18.85 13.37
CA ALA A 291 -2.37 18.05 13.30
C ALA A 291 -2.22 17.12 14.51
N LEU A 292 -2.54 17.61 15.71
CA LEU A 292 -2.55 16.81 16.94
C LEU A 292 -3.61 15.70 16.89
N SER A 293 -4.79 15.97 16.32
CA SER A 293 -5.84 14.95 16.17
C SER A 293 -5.39 13.79 15.28
N VAL A 294 -4.69 14.08 14.18
CA VAL A 294 -4.16 13.06 13.26
C VAL A 294 -3.08 12.21 13.95
N ILE A 295 -2.17 12.84 14.68
CA ILE A 295 -1.14 12.13 15.46
C ILE A 295 -1.78 11.21 16.50
N GLN A 296 -2.81 11.70 17.22
CA GLN A 296 -3.47 10.92 18.26
C GLN A 296 -4.24 9.73 17.70
N GLU A 297 -5.01 9.90 16.62
CA GLU A 297 -5.72 8.81 15.95
C GLU A 297 -4.75 7.73 15.47
N PHE A 298 -3.63 8.13 14.87
CA PHE A 298 -2.61 7.20 14.41
C PHE A 298 -1.94 6.45 15.57
N SER A 299 -1.60 7.16 16.65
CA SER A 299 -1.04 6.56 17.86
C SER A 299 -1.98 5.52 18.46
N GLN A 300 -3.27 5.85 18.60
CA GLN A 300 -4.29 4.91 19.09
C GLN A 300 -4.38 3.65 18.22
N ASN A 301 -4.43 3.81 16.89
CA ASN A 301 -4.50 2.69 15.97
C ASN A 301 -3.23 1.81 16.00
N SER A 302 -2.05 2.41 16.19
CA SER A 302 -0.80 1.64 16.34
C SER A 302 -0.76 0.83 17.64
N ILE A 303 -1.24 1.37 18.76
CA ILE A 303 -1.35 0.65 20.04
C ILE A 303 -2.30 -0.54 19.89
N ILE A 304 -3.49 -0.34 19.29
CA ILE A 304 -4.44 -1.42 19.02
C ILE A 304 -3.78 -2.52 18.19
N SER A 305 -3.00 -2.14 17.17
CA SER A 305 -2.31 -3.09 16.30
C SER A 305 -1.31 -3.97 17.06
N ILE A 306 -0.53 -3.40 17.97
CA ILE A 306 0.42 -4.15 18.82
C ILE A 306 -0.31 -5.15 19.71
N ILE A 307 -1.43 -4.73 20.31
CA ILE A 307 -2.26 -5.60 21.15
C ILE A 307 -2.80 -6.78 20.35
N MET A 308 -3.30 -6.54 19.13
CA MET A 308 -3.86 -7.59 18.27
C MET A 308 -2.81 -8.63 17.86
N ILE A 309 -1.58 -8.20 17.52
CA ILE A 309 -0.47 -9.11 17.23
C ILE A 309 -0.13 -9.94 18.48
N GLY A 310 -0.07 -9.29 19.65
CA GLY A 310 0.17 -9.95 20.93
C GLY A 310 -0.87 -11.03 21.24
N ILE A 311 -2.15 -10.74 21.04
CA ILE A 311 -3.25 -11.71 21.19
C ILE A 311 -3.05 -12.91 20.26
N GLY A 312 -2.72 -12.66 18.99
CA GLY A 312 -2.45 -13.72 18.01
C GLY A 312 -1.30 -14.64 18.43
N ALA A 313 -0.20 -14.07 18.90
CA ALA A 313 0.96 -14.82 19.38
C ALA A 313 0.63 -15.65 20.64
N VAL A 314 -0.04 -15.05 21.63
CA VAL A 314 -0.44 -15.74 22.87
C VAL A 314 -1.41 -16.88 22.57
N ALA A 315 -2.41 -16.66 21.71
CA ALA A 315 -3.35 -17.69 21.29
C ALA A 315 -2.62 -18.86 20.59
N GLY A 316 -1.67 -18.55 19.70
CA GLY A 316 -0.80 -19.52 19.05
C GLY A 316 0.00 -20.40 20.04
N VAL A 317 0.61 -19.78 21.05
CA VAL A 317 1.36 -20.48 22.10
C VAL A 317 0.43 -21.34 22.96
N MET A 318 -0.73 -20.82 23.36
CA MET A 318 -1.72 -21.58 24.14
C MET A 318 -2.17 -22.84 23.39
N LEU A 319 -2.35 -22.78 22.07
CA LEU A 319 -2.68 -23.96 21.26
C LEU A 319 -1.59 -25.04 21.35
N LEU A 320 -0.31 -24.66 21.37
CA LEU A 320 0.79 -25.61 21.55
C LEU A 320 0.86 -26.20 22.97
N VAL A 321 0.68 -25.36 23.99
CA VAL A 321 0.74 -25.78 25.40
C VAL A 321 -0.44 -26.69 25.75
N GLY A 322 -1.66 -26.30 25.39
CA GLY A 322 -2.86 -27.11 25.58
C GLY A 322 -2.71 -28.49 24.95
N ARG A 323 -2.07 -28.57 23.78
CA ARG A 323 -1.74 -29.83 23.13
C ARG A 323 -0.80 -30.71 23.95
N LYS A 324 0.29 -30.15 24.49
CA LYS A 324 1.25 -30.89 25.34
C LYS A 324 0.56 -31.42 26.60
N TRP A 325 -0.26 -30.60 27.24
CA TRP A 325 -0.95 -30.94 28.48
C TRP A 325 -1.97 -32.07 28.28
N TYR A 326 -2.77 -31.99 27.21
CA TYR A 326 -3.73 -33.05 26.87
C TYR A 326 -3.04 -34.37 26.51
N ARG A 327 -1.87 -34.34 25.87
CA ARG A 327 -1.07 -35.55 25.58
C ARG A 327 -0.55 -36.21 26.86
N LYS A 328 -0.20 -35.43 27.89
CA LYS A 328 0.26 -35.93 29.19
C LYS A 328 -0.86 -36.61 29.98
N ARG A 329 -2.08 -36.04 29.98
CA ARG A 329 -3.24 -36.66 30.65
C ARG A 329 -3.82 -37.87 29.91
N GLY A 330 -3.85 -37.86 28.58
CA GLY A 330 -4.33 -39.00 27.80
C GLY A 330 -3.45 -40.26 27.89
N GLY A 331 -2.20 -40.14 28.35
CA GLY A 331 -1.32 -41.28 28.64
C GLY A 331 -1.56 -41.92 30.02
N GLY A 332 -2.19 -41.21 30.96
CA GLY A 332 -2.42 -41.72 32.32
C GLY A 332 -3.70 -42.54 32.50
N MET A 333 -4.59 -42.57 31.51
CA MET A 333 -5.88 -43.30 31.62
C MET A 333 -5.84 -44.76 31.14
N TYR A 334 -4.68 -45.27 30.73
CA TYR A 334 -4.53 -46.66 30.25
C TYR A 334 -3.60 -47.54 31.10
N GLU A 335 -3.09 -47.07 32.25
CA GLU A 335 -2.22 -47.87 33.14
C GLU A 335 -2.86 -48.36 34.44
N GLU A 336 -4.15 -48.09 34.70
CA GLU A 336 -4.87 -48.64 35.85
C GLU A 336 -5.94 -49.65 35.44
N LYS A 337 -5.56 -50.68 34.68
CA LYS A 337 -6.24 -51.99 34.68
C LYS A 337 -5.26 -53.07 34.19
N LYS A 338 -4.37 -53.51 35.07
CA LYS A 338 -3.86 -54.88 35.07
C LYS A 338 -3.64 -55.35 36.48
#